data_AF-E6WG10-F1
#
_entry.id   AF-E6WG10-F1
#
_cell.length_a   1.000
_cell.length_b   1.000
_cell.length_c   1.000
_cell.angle_alpha   90.00
_cell.angle_beta   90.00
_cell.angle_gamma   90.00
#
_symmetry.space_group_name_H-M   'P 1'
#
loop_
_entity.id
_entity.type
_entity.pdbx_description
1 polymer ?
#
loop_
_entity_poly.entity_id
_entity_poly.type
_entity_poly.pdbx_seq_one_letter_code
_entity_poly.pdbx_strand_id
1 'polypeptide(L)'
;MELEYESKRPLYIPYAGPILLEFPLLNKGSAFSLEERNEFNLNGLLPEAVETIEEQAERAWRQFQDFKNNNDKHVYLRNIQDTNETLFYRLLDNHLEEMMPIIYTPTVGAACEHFSEIYRRARGVFISYNNRDRIEDMLQNATKQNVKVIVVTDGERILGLGDLGIGGMGIPIGKLSLYTACGGISPAYTLPVVLDVGTNNQQLLNDPLYMGWRHPRISGEEYEAFVNDFIQAVKRRWPKVLLQFEDFAQKNAMPLLERYRDEICCFNDDIQGTAAVTVGTLIAASRAAGSRLCEQKVVFLGAGSAGCGIAEQIIAQMKSEGLSDDEARARVLMVDRFGLLTDKLPNLLDFQSRLVQKSDNLQSWDITSDSISLLDVVRNARPDILIGVSGQPGLFTEEIIREMHKHCKRPIVMPLSNPTSRVEATPADIIAWTDGAALVATGSPFAPVSWKGKTYPIAQCNNSYIFPGIGLGVIAAGASRVTDSMLMTASRALADCSPLVNDGEGPVLPEIKDIQGVSKIIAMEVGKAAQLAGVAVVTSEDVLSLAVNNNFWLPQYRHYRRTSI
;
A
#
# COMPACT_ATOMS: atom_id res chain seq x y z
N MET A 1 17.63 23.47 -9.69
CA MET A 1 19.02 23.93 -9.64
C MET A 1 19.78 23.40 -8.41
N GLU A 2 19.21 23.44 -7.20
CA GLU A 2 19.84 22.82 -6.01
C GLU A 2 19.90 21.27 -6.06
N LEU A 3 18.85 20.59 -6.56
CA LEU A 3 18.87 19.13 -6.76
C LEU A 3 19.95 18.65 -7.74
N GLU A 4 20.15 19.38 -8.84
CA GLU A 4 21.28 19.16 -9.76
C GLU A 4 22.63 19.40 -9.08
N TYR A 5 22.69 20.33 -8.11
CA TYR A 5 23.92 20.68 -7.40
C TYR A 5 24.28 19.66 -6.31
N GLU A 6 23.31 19.09 -5.58
CA GLU A 6 23.55 17.98 -4.64
C GLU A 6 23.90 16.66 -5.36
N SER A 7 23.26 16.39 -6.50
CA SER A 7 23.63 15.26 -7.38
C SER A 7 25.09 15.34 -7.86
N LYS A 8 25.62 16.56 -8.05
CA LYS A 8 27.01 16.82 -8.47
C LYS A 8 28.05 16.68 -7.34
N ARG A 9 27.65 16.62 -6.07
CA ARG A 9 28.62 16.39 -4.98
C ARG A 9 29.01 14.91 -4.91
N PRO A 10 30.31 14.58 -4.99
CA PRO A 10 30.75 13.20 -4.95
C PRO A 10 30.43 12.57 -3.59
N LEU A 11 30.01 11.31 -3.61
CA LEU A 11 29.93 10.49 -2.42
C LEU A 11 31.32 9.98 -2.06
N TYR A 12 31.73 10.24 -0.84
CA TYR A 12 32.97 9.73 -0.30
C TYR A 12 32.73 8.34 0.29
N ILE A 13 33.40 7.33 -0.24
CA ILE A 13 33.23 5.94 0.19
C ILE A 13 34.60 5.26 0.43
N PRO A 14 34.70 4.40 1.46
CA PRO A 14 35.95 3.72 1.76
C PRO A 14 36.13 2.38 1.02
N TYR A 15 35.07 1.86 0.39
CA TYR A 15 35.04 0.54 -0.23
C TYR A 15 35.73 0.55 -1.60
N ALA A 16 36.47 -0.52 -1.91
CA ALA A 16 37.18 -0.71 -3.18
C ALA A 16 37.28 -2.20 -3.54
N GLY A 17 37.59 -2.50 -4.80
CA GLY A 17 37.73 -3.87 -5.30
C GLY A 17 36.41 -4.64 -5.26
N PRO A 18 36.45 -5.99 -5.11
CA PRO A 18 35.26 -6.82 -5.08
C PRO A 18 34.23 -6.42 -4.02
N ILE A 19 34.69 -5.88 -2.88
CA ILE A 19 33.82 -5.45 -1.79
C ILE A 19 32.85 -4.34 -2.25
N LEU A 20 33.31 -3.38 -3.07
CA LEU A 20 32.45 -2.33 -3.61
C LEU A 20 31.34 -2.89 -4.51
N LEU A 21 31.65 -3.95 -5.27
CA LEU A 21 30.71 -4.60 -6.18
C LEU A 21 29.61 -5.39 -5.44
N GLU A 22 29.83 -5.75 -4.16
CA GLU A 22 28.84 -6.45 -3.33
C GLU A 22 27.85 -5.52 -2.62
N PHE A 23 28.05 -4.20 -2.66
CA PHE A 23 27.11 -3.22 -2.06
C PHE A 23 26.10 -2.74 -3.10
N PRO A 24 24.83 -3.20 -3.10
CA PRO A 24 23.91 -2.97 -4.21
C PRO A 24 23.57 -1.49 -4.46
N LEU A 25 23.55 -0.66 -3.41
CA LEU A 25 23.32 0.78 -3.52
C LEU A 25 24.51 1.53 -4.12
N LEU A 26 25.72 0.99 -3.97
CA LEU A 26 26.94 1.62 -4.47
C LEU A 26 27.40 1.01 -5.80
N ASN A 27 27.09 -0.26 -6.06
CA ASN A 27 27.50 -0.95 -7.25
C ASN A 27 26.85 -0.34 -8.50
N LYS A 28 27.69 0.02 -9.48
CA LYS A 28 27.27 0.50 -10.79
C LYS A 28 27.43 -0.55 -11.89
N GLY A 29 27.96 -1.73 -11.57
CA GLY A 29 28.35 -2.74 -12.57
C GLY A 29 29.30 -2.16 -13.61
N SER A 30 29.02 -2.40 -14.89
CA SER A 30 29.77 -1.84 -16.02
C SER A 30 29.76 -0.31 -16.13
N ALA A 31 28.88 0.39 -15.39
CA ALA A 31 28.76 1.86 -15.46
C ALA A 31 29.74 2.62 -14.54
N PHE A 32 30.66 1.93 -13.84
CA PHE A 32 31.82 2.60 -13.26
C PHE A 32 32.69 3.21 -14.36
N SER A 33 32.97 4.51 -14.24
CA SER A 33 33.85 5.21 -15.19
C SER A 33 35.27 4.68 -15.15
N LEU A 34 36.09 4.95 -16.18
CA LEU A 34 37.51 4.56 -16.17
C LEU A 34 38.26 5.15 -14.97
N GLU A 35 37.95 6.38 -14.59
CA GLU A 35 38.50 7.05 -13.41
C GLU A 35 38.11 6.30 -12.13
N GLU A 36 36.82 6.01 -11.94
CA GLU A 36 36.35 5.24 -10.79
C GLU A 36 36.96 3.83 -10.74
N ARG A 37 37.10 3.17 -11.90
CA ARG A 37 37.74 1.84 -11.97
C ARG A 37 39.21 1.89 -11.52
N ASN A 38 39.94 2.94 -11.88
CA ASN A 38 41.31 3.16 -11.41
C ASN A 38 41.36 3.47 -9.91
N GLU A 39 40.55 4.42 -9.43
CA GLU A 39 40.56 4.87 -8.04
C GLU A 39 40.12 3.76 -7.06
N PHE A 40 39.11 2.97 -7.46
CA PHE A 40 38.51 1.93 -6.64
C PHE A 40 39.05 0.53 -6.92
N ASN A 41 40.16 0.38 -7.66
CA ASN A 41 40.78 -0.92 -7.95
C ASN A 41 39.83 -1.94 -8.60
N LEU A 42 39.07 -1.52 -9.62
CA LEU A 42 38.09 -2.37 -10.33
C LEU A 42 38.58 -2.88 -11.69
N ASN A 43 39.74 -2.43 -12.16
CA ASN A 43 40.32 -2.90 -13.42
C ASN A 43 40.53 -4.42 -13.39
N GLY A 44 40.09 -5.10 -14.45
CA GLY A 44 40.11 -6.57 -14.56
C GLY A 44 38.95 -7.29 -13.86
N LEU A 45 38.13 -6.60 -13.05
CA LEU A 45 36.93 -7.17 -12.43
C LEU A 45 35.66 -6.97 -13.27
N LEU A 46 35.68 -6.00 -14.19
CA LEU A 46 34.55 -5.61 -15.03
C LEU A 46 34.93 -5.69 -16.51
N PRO A 47 33.96 -5.92 -17.43
CA PRO A 47 34.19 -5.85 -18.87
C PRO A 47 34.75 -4.47 -19.30
N GLU A 48 35.57 -4.44 -20.36
CA GLU A 48 36.22 -3.20 -20.85
C GLU A 48 35.23 -2.07 -21.16
N ALA A 49 34.07 -2.42 -21.74
CA ALA A 49 33.03 -1.45 -22.07
C ALA A 49 32.51 -0.76 -20.80
N VAL A 50 32.46 0.58 -20.84
CA VAL A 50 31.78 1.41 -19.85
C VAL A 50 30.40 1.72 -20.41
N GLU A 51 29.36 1.34 -19.67
CA GLU A 51 27.97 1.58 -20.07
C GLU A 51 27.36 2.76 -19.34
N THR A 52 26.34 3.39 -19.93
CA THR A 52 25.45 4.29 -19.18
C THR A 52 24.39 3.50 -18.42
N ILE A 53 23.70 4.15 -17.47
CA ILE A 53 22.60 3.49 -16.77
C ILE A 53 21.44 3.16 -17.71
N GLU A 54 21.24 3.95 -18.78
CA GLU A 54 20.24 3.71 -19.82
C GLU A 54 20.56 2.46 -20.63
N GLU A 55 21.82 2.25 -21.02
CA GLU A 55 22.26 1.03 -21.72
C GLU A 55 22.08 -0.21 -20.85
N GLN A 56 22.43 -0.11 -19.56
CA GLN A 56 22.19 -1.18 -18.59
C GLN A 56 20.71 -1.48 -18.41
N ALA A 57 19.86 -0.45 -18.33
CA ALA A 57 18.42 -0.59 -18.19
C ALA A 57 17.80 -1.25 -19.42
N GLU A 58 18.21 -0.86 -20.62
CA GLU A 58 17.77 -1.48 -21.87
C GLU A 58 18.17 -2.97 -21.93
N ARG A 59 19.39 -3.31 -21.53
CA ARG A 59 19.81 -4.72 -21.45
C ARG A 59 19.02 -5.50 -20.41
N ALA A 60 18.71 -4.90 -19.27
CA ALA A 60 17.90 -5.53 -18.22
C ALA A 60 16.45 -5.72 -18.68
N TRP A 61 15.90 -4.75 -19.40
CA TRP A 61 14.56 -4.82 -19.98
C TRP A 61 14.43 -5.96 -20.99
N ARG A 62 15.38 -6.13 -21.91
CA ARG A 62 15.35 -7.24 -22.87
C ARG A 62 15.34 -8.61 -22.19
N GLN A 63 16.19 -8.79 -21.17
CA GLN A 63 16.19 -10.02 -20.37
C GLN A 63 14.87 -10.23 -19.62
N PHE A 64 14.29 -9.15 -19.06
CA PHE A 64 12.98 -9.21 -18.41
C PHE A 64 11.88 -9.70 -19.38
N GLN A 65 11.90 -9.23 -20.64
CA GLN A 65 10.93 -9.63 -21.66
C GLN A 65 11.09 -11.10 -22.10
N ASP A 66 12.28 -11.68 -21.97
CA ASP A 66 12.52 -13.07 -22.34
C ASP A 66 11.82 -14.07 -21.39
N PHE A 67 11.68 -13.72 -20.11
CA PHE A 67 10.97 -14.55 -19.12
C PHE A 67 9.48 -14.69 -19.43
N LYS A 68 8.96 -15.91 -19.29
CA LYS A 68 7.58 -16.26 -19.71
C LYS A 68 6.57 -16.19 -18.58
N ASN A 69 6.98 -16.43 -17.34
CA ASN A 69 6.08 -16.39 -16.18
C ASN A 69 6.49 -15.25 -15.22
N ASN A 70 5.53 -14.82 -14.40
CA ASN A 70 5.72 -13.69 -13.49
C ASN A 70 6.65 -14.01 -12.32
N ASN A 71 6.75 -15.27 -11.91
CA ASN A 71 7.64 -15.67 -10.80
C ASN A 71 9.11 -15.54 -11.21
N ASP A 72 9.49 -15.98 -12.41
CA ASP A 72 10.84 -15.83 -12.93
C ASP A 72 11.18 -14.35 -13.12
N LYS A 73 10.23 -13.55 -13.63
CA LYS A 73 10.36 -12.09 -13.70
C LYS A 73 10.59 -11.48 -12.32
N HIS A 74 9.85 -11.93 -11.30
CA HIS A 74 10.02 -11.47 -9.92
C HIS A 74 11.43 -11.78 -9.40
N VAL A 75 11.86 -13.04 -9.54
CA VAL A 75 13.19 -13.49 -9.11
C VAL A 75 14.30 -12.74 -9.83
N TYR A 76 14.12 -12.47 -11.13
CA TYR A 76 15.04 -11.65 -11.93
C TYR A 76 15.13 -10.22 -11.39
N LEU A 77 13.99 -9.55 -11.18
CA LEU A 77 13.97 -8.19 -10.64
C LEU A 77 14.57 -8.11 -9.23
N ARG A 78 14.32 -9.11 -8.37
CA ARG A 78 14.95 -9.21 -7.04
C ARG A 78 16.46 -9.38 -7.13
N ASN A 79 16.95 -10.17 -8.09
CA ASN A 79 18.38 -10.30 -8.30
C ASN A 79 19.04 -8.97 -8.70
N ILE A 80 18.41 -8.17 -9.56
CA ILE A 80 18.89 -6.82 -9.86
C ILE A 80 18.88 -5.98 -8.58
N GLN A 81 17.79 -6.00 -7.82
CA GLN A 81 17.70 -5.24 -6.57
C GLN A 81 18.84 -5.59 -5.58
N ASP A 82 19.24 -6.85 -5.50
CA ASP A 82 20.29 -7.36 -4.60
C ASP A 82 21.71 -7.28 -5.15
N THR A 83 21.89 -6.77 -6.37
CA THR A 83 23.22 -6.63 -7.01
C THR A 83 23.51 -5.21 -7.45
N ASN A 84 22.49 -4.48 -7.94
CA ASN A 84 22.55 -3.10 -8.35
C ASN A 84 21.17 -2.43 -8.13
N GLU A 85 20.99 -1.89 -6.94
CA GLU A 85 19.70 -1.36 -6.49
C GLU A 85 19.33 -0.07 -7.23
N THR A 86 20.31 0.73 -7.67
CA THR A 86 20.04 1.93 -8.48
C THR A 86 19.50 1.54 -9.87
N LEU A 87 20.09 0.52 -10.51
CA LEU A 87 19.59 0.00 -11.78
C LEU A 87 18.19 -0.61 -11.65
N PHE A 88 17.92 -1.33 -10.57
CA PHE A 88 16.57 -1.86 -10.29
C PHE A 88 15.53 -0.75 -10.31
N TYR A 89 15.75 0.35 -9.57
CA TYR A 89 14.80 1.46 -9.56
C TYR A 89 14.77 2.24 -10.87
N ARG A 90 15.89 2.35 -11.60
CA ARG A 90 15.88 2.95 -12.95
C ARG A 90 14.99 2.15 -13.89
N LEU A 91 15.07 0.83 -13.83
CA LEU A 91 14.26 -0.06 -14.65
C LEU A 91 12.77 0.06 -14.30
N LEU A 92 12.44 0.16 -13.01
CA LEU A 92 11.07 0.43 -12.55
C LEU A 92 10.56 1.79 -13.01
N ASP A 93 11.38 2.84 -12.94
CA ASP A 93 11.02 4.20 -13.38
C ASP A 93 10.66 4.24 -14.87
N ASN A 94 11.37 3.45 -15.70
CA ASN A 94 11.11 3.36 -17.13
C ASN A 94 9.86 2.53 -17.50
N HIS A 95 9.49 1.55 -16.67
CA HIS A 95 8.48 0.51 -16.98
C HIS A 95 7.56 0.20 -15.78
N LEU A 96 7.13 1.24 -15.07
CA LEU A 96 6.46 1.09 -13.78
C LEU A 96 5.15 0.30 -13.91
N GLU A 97 4.37 0.56 -14.96
CA GLU A 97 3.08 -0.09 -15.18
C GLU A 97 3.24 -1.60 -15.40
N GLU A 98 4.26 -2.03 -16.15
CA GLU A 98 4.54 -3.43 -16.41
C GLU A 98 5.18 -4.17 -15.22
N MET A 99 5.99 -3.47 -14.43
CA MET A 99 6.78 -4.09 -13.36
C MET A 99 6.13 -4.02 -11.98
N MET A 100 5.27 -3.04 -11.72
CA MET A 100 4.57 -2.91 -10.44
C MET A 100 3.79 -4.19 -10.05
N PRO A 101 3.04 -4.84 -10.97
CA PRO A 101 2.35 -6.11 -10.66
C PRO A 101 3.30 -7.30 -10.42
N ILE A 102 4.57 -7.17 -10.79
CA ILE A 102 5.60 -8.20 -10.61
C ILE A 102 6.30 -8.04 -9.26
N ILE A 103 6.65 -6.82 -8.87
CA ILE A 103 7.34 -6.55 -7.59
C ILE A 103 6.40 -6.48 -6.38
N TYR A 104 5.10 -6.32 -6.65
CA TYR A 104 4.05 -6.25 -5.64
C TYR A 104 2.84 -7.10 -6.05
N THR A 105 1.62 -6.71 -5.67
CA THR A 105 0.39 -7.47 -5.96
C THR A 105 0.11 -7.53 -7.47
N PRO A 106 -0.24 -8.71 -8.02
CA PRO A 106 -0.50 -9.97 -7.31
C PRO A 106 0.71 -10.90 -7.15
N THR A 107 1.80 -10.72 -7.91
CA THR A 107 2.92 -11.69 -8.00
C THR A 107 3.65 -11.89 -6.68
N VAL A 108 3.76 -10.83 -5.85
CA VAL A 108 4.42 -10.91 -4.55
C VAL A 108 3.76 -11.93 -3.62
N GLY A 109 2.45 -12.18 -3.75
CA GLY A 109 1.75 -13.18 -2.95
C GLY A 109 2.33 -14.58 -3.17
N ALA A 110 2.44 -15.01 -4.42
CA ALA A 110 3.05 -16.29 -4.78
C ALA A 110 4.54 -16.35 -4.37
N ALA A 111 5.26 -15.23 -4.50
CA ALA A 111 6.64 -15.15 -4.03
C ALA A 111 6.75 -15.30 -2.49
N CYS A 112 5.77 -14.84 -1.73
CA CYS A 112 5.72 -15.02 -0.26
C CYS A 112 5.39 -16.47 0.12
N GLU A 113 4.49 -17.15 -0.61
CA GLU A 113 4.17 -18.57 -0.38
C GLU A 113 5.41 -19.44 -0.56
N HIS A 114 6.19 -19.17 -1.61
CA HIS A 114 7.42 -19.91 -1.92
C HIS A 114 8.70 -19.24 -1.38
N PHE A 115 8.59 -18.33 -0.42
CA PHE A 115 9.71 -17.48 0.02
C PHE A 115 10.95 -18.28 0.43
N SER A 116 10.75 -19.37 1.18
CA SER A 116 11.87 -20.22 1.64
C SER A 116 12.55 -20.96 0.48
N GLU A 117 11.81 -21.31 -0.58
CA GLU A 117 12.35 -21.99 -1.76
C GLU A 117 13.13 -21.03 -2.66
N ILE A 118 12.66 -19.79 -2.80
CA ILE A 118 13.28 -18.79 -3.68
C ILE A 118 14.32 -17.91 -2.97
N TYR A 119 14.57 -18.13 -1.68
CA TYR A 119 15.52 -17.33 -0.89
C TYR A 119 16.94 -17.45 -1.47
N ARG A 120 17.59 -16.29 -1.67
CA ARG A 120 18.94 -16.21 -2.29
C ARG A 120 19.90 -15.32 -1.51
N ARG A 121 19.45 -14.14 -1.10
CA ARG A 121 20.25 -13.13 -0.40
C ARG A 121 19.43 -12.52 0.73
N ALA A 122 20.12 -12.16 1.81
CA ALA A 122 19.48 -11.51 2.95
C ALA A 122 19.09 -10.07 2.58
N ARG A 123 17.82 -9.71 2.82
CA ARG A 123 17.31 -8.34 2.69
C ARG A 123 16.35 -8.06 3.85
N GLY A 124 16.59 -6.97 4.57
CA GLY A 124 15.84 -6.63 5.77
C GLY A 124 16.38 -7.30 7.03
N VAL A 125 15.58 -7.27 8.10
CA VAL A 125 15.92 -7.84 9.40
C VAL A 125 14.86 -8.85 9.82
N PHE A 126 15.30 -10.04 10.21
CA PHE A 126 14.47 -11.12 10.74
C PHE A 126 14.63 -11.15 12.26
N ILE A 127 13.57 -10.83 12.99
CA ILE A 127 13.60 -10.77 14.45
C ILE A 127 12.76 -11.93 14.97
N SER A 128 13.43 -13.01 15.38
CA SER A 128 12.75 -14.19 15.95
C SER A 128 12.54 -14.04 17.45
N TYR A 129 11.39 -14.50 17.96
CA TYR A 129 11.07 -14.50 19.39
C TYR A 129 12.10 -15.25 20.26
N ASN A 130 12.75 -16.30 19.72
CA ASN A 130 13.83 -16.99 20.42
C ASN A 130 15.02 -16.10 20.75
N ASN A 131 15.19 -15.00 20.00
CA ASN A 131 16.27 -14.03 20.16
C ASN A 131 15.77 -12.69 20.72
N ARG A 132 14.61 -12.65 21.38
CA ARG A 132 13.98 -11.41 21.88
C ARG A 132 14.89 -10.57 22.79
N ASP A 133 15.74 -11.21 23.59
CA ASP A 133 16.69 -10.52 24.48
C ASP A 133 17.81 -9.78 23.71
N ARG A 134 17.90 -9.98 22.38
CA ARG A 134 18.94 -9.44 21.49
C ARG A 134 18.38 -8.57 20.38
N ILE A 135 17.14 -8.07 20.52
CA ILE A 135 16.51 -7.22 19.50
C ILE A 135 17.40 -6.01 19.17
N GLU A 136 17.96 -5.34 20.17
CA GLU A 136 18.84 -4.19 19.95
C GLU A 136 20.07 -4.55 19.11
N ASP A 137 20.76 -5.64 19.46
CA ASP A 137 21.92 -6.14 18.72
C ASP A 137 21.54 -6.48 17.26
N MET A 138 20.39 -7.14 17.06
CA MET A 138 19.90 -7.48 15.72
C MET A 138 19.65 -6.22 14.87
N LEU A 139 19.10 -5.17 15.48
CA LEU A 139 18.96 -3.88 14.79
C LEU A 139 20.33 -3.25 14.51
N GLN A 140 21.35 -3.40 15.38
CA GLN A 140 22.74 -2.96 15.13
C GLN A 140 23.36 -3.53 13.86
N ASN A 141 22.93 -4.70 13.43
CA ASN A 141 23.41 -5.33 12.20
C ASN A 141 22.81 -4.71 10.92
N ALA A 142 21.78 -3.86 11.01
CA ALA A 142 21.27 -3.15 9.85
C ALA A 142 22.36 -2.24 9.25
N THR A 143 22.76 -2.51 8.01
CA THR A 143 23.84 -1.79 7.31
C THR A 143 23.52 -0.31 7.08
N LYS A 144 22.23 0.04 7.10
CA LYS A 144 21.73 1.41 6.93
C LYS A 144 21.69 2.12 8.28
N GLN A 145 22.47 3.20 8.41
CA GLN A 145 22.56 3.99 9.64
C GLN A 145 21.36 4.92 9.85
N ASN A 146 20.87 5.55 8.77
CA ASN A 146 19.81 6.56 8.83
C ASN A 146 18.49 6.04 8.26
N VAL A 147 17.81 5.13 8.97
CA VAL A 147 16.51 4.62 8.54
C VAL A 147 15.41 5.63 8.86
N LYS A 148 14.61 5.97 7.85
CA LYS A 148 13.46 6.89 7.94
C LYS A 148 12.11 6.17 7.80
N VAL A 149 12.06 5.03 7.11
CA VAL A 149 10.83 4.24 6.96
C VAL A 149 11.12 2.77 7.28
N ILE A 150 10.34 2.21 8.18
CA ILE A 150 10.27 0.78 8.44
C ILE A 150 8.90 0.29 7.99
N VAL A 151 8.86 -0.81 7.23
CA VAL A 151 7.64 -1.60 7.07
C VAL A 151 7.88 -2.90 7.83
N VAL A 152 6.97 -3.21 8.75
CA VAL A 152 7.05 -4.39 9.61
C VAL A 152 5.81 -5.26 9.44
N THR A 153 6.01 -6.58 9.45
CA THR A 153 4.94 -7.57 9.47
C THR A 153 5.28 -8.72 10.42
N ASP A 154 4.29 -9.43 10.94
CA ASP A 154 4.46 -10.75 11.57
C ASP A 154 4.02 -11.91 10.65
N GLY A 155 3.57 -11.58 9.43
CA GLY A 155 3.14 -12.53 8.40
C GLY A 155 1.91 -13.36 8.73
N GLU A 156 1.10 -12.98 9.74
CA GLU A 156 -0.09 -13.77 10.14
C GLU A 156 -1.24 -13.64 9.14
N ARG A 157 -1.34 -12.51 8.42
CA ARG A 157 -2.46 -12.22 7.53
C ARG A 157 -2.00 -11.57 6.23
N ILE A 158 -1.15 -12.26 5.47
CA ILE A 158 -0.80 -11.86 4.11
C ILE A 158 -2.07 -11.81 3.26
N LEU A 159 -2.34 -10.66 2.63
CA LEU A 159 -3.62 -10.38 1.97
C LEU A 159 -4.06 -11.50 1.00
N GLY A 160 -5.16 -12.18 1.34
CA GLY A 160 -5.75 -13.27 0.55
C GLY A 160 -5.07 -14.63 0.68
N LEU A 161 -3.95 -14.73 1.40
CA LEU A 161 -3.13 -15.95 1.55
C LEU A 161 -3.02 -16.44 3.00
N GLY A 162 -3.26 -15.57 3.98
CA GLY A 162 -3.27 -15.93 5.40
C GLY A 162 -1.87 -15.98 6.02
N ASP A 163 -1.65 -16.97 6.88
CA ASP A 163 -0.42 -17.08 7.67
C ASP A 163 0.71 -17.70 6.84
N LEU A 164 1.72 -16.89 6.49
CA LEU A 164 2.92 -17.32 5.79
C LEU A 164 4.19 -17.26 6.66
N GLY A 165 4.05 -16.93 7.95
CA GLY A 165 5.16 -16.72 8.88
C GLY A 165 6.24 -15.81 8.27
N ILE A 166 7.50 -16.24 8.27
CA ILE A 166 8.61 -15.47 7.67
C ILE A 166 8.47 -15.20 6.16
N GLY A 167 7.63 -15.96 5.44
CA GLY A 167 7.36 -15.71 4.02
C GLY A 167 6.75 -14.32 3.80
N GLY A 168 6.12 -13.77 4.84
CA GLY A 168 5.64 -12.40 4.87
C GLY A 168 6.71 -11.33 4.64
N MET A 169 8.01 -11.63 4.79
CA MET A 169 9.10 -10.70 4.50
C MET A 169 9.04 -10.13 3.06
N GLY A 170 8.48 -10.89 2.10
CA GLY A 170 8.28 -10.39 0.75
C GLY A 170 7.41 -9.13 0.67
N ILE A 171 6.49 -8.93 1.62
CA ILE A 171 5.58 -7.79 1.65
C ILE A 171 6.28 -6.49 2.06
N PRO A 172 7.00 -6.40 3.21
CA PRO A 172 7.82 -5.23 3.52
C PRO A 172 8.82 -4.86 2.42
N ILE A 173 9.46 -5.86 1.80
CA ILE A 173 10.39 -5.63 0.69
C ILE A 173 9.66 -5.00 -0.51
N GLY A 174 8.50 -5.53 -0.89
CA GLY A 174 7.66 -5.01 -1.96
C GLY A 174 7.18 -3.58 -1.67
N LYS A 175 6.62 -3.33 -0.49
CA LYS A 175 6.14 -2.00 -0.08
C LYS A 175 7.23 -0.95 -0.06
N LEU A 176 8.41 -1.26 0.46
CA LEU A 176 9.53 -0.32 0.47
C LEU A 176 10.09 -0.06 -0.94
N SER A 177 9.93 -1.02 -1.86
CA SER A 177 10.21 -0.79 -3.28
C SER A 177 9.22 0.24 -3.87
N LEU A 178 7.94 0.20 -3.48
CA LEU A 178 6.92 1.18 -3.90
C LEU A 178 7.08 2.54 -3.22
N TYR A 179 7.50 2.60 -1.96
CA TYR A 179 7.90 3.85 -1.32
C TYR A 179 8.99 4.59 -2.11
N THR A 180 9.91 3.84 -2.70
CA THR A 180 10.97 4.39 -3.54
C THR A 180 10.45 4.74 -4.93
N ALA A 181 9.85 3.78 -5.64
CA ALA A 181 9.45 3.94 -7.04
C ALA A 181 8.30 4.94 -7.24
N CYS A 182 7.36 5.01 -6.29
CA CYS A 182 6.20 5.89 -6.34
C CYS A 182 6.41 7.16 -5.50
N GLY A 183 7.00 7.03 -4.32
CA GLY A 183 7.16 8.14 -3.36
C GLY A 183 8.50 8.85 -3.41
N GLY A 184 9.46 8.36 -4.20
CA GLY A 184 10.81 8.92 -4.26
C GLY A 184 11.59 8.80 -2.95
N ILE A 185 11.17 7.96 -1.99
CA ILE A 185 11.94 7.82 -0.74
C ILE A 185 13.20 7.01 -1.05
N SER A 186 14.38 7.55 -0.76
CA SER A 186 15.63 6.85 -1.06
C SER A 186 15.68 5.45 -0.42
N PRO A 187 16.07 4.40 -1.17
CA PRO A 187 16.18 3.06 -0.63
C PRO A 187 17.26 2.96 0.45
N ALA A 188 18.20 3.91 0.53
CA ALA A 188 19.17 4.00 1.62
C ALA A 188 18.52 4.28 3.00
N TYR A 189 17.26 4.73 3.03
CA TYR A 189 16.54 5.12 4.24
C TYR A 189 15.39 4.18 4.60
N THR A 190 15.29 3.03 3.94
CA THR A 190 14.20 2.07 4.15
C THR A 190 14.70 0.77 4.77
N LEU A 191 13.91 0.16 5.66
CA LEU A 191 14.24 -1.10 6.31
C LEU A 191 13.03 -2.04 6.39
N PRO A 192 13.03 -3.17 5.65
CA PRO A 192 12.02 -4.21 5.80
C PRO A 192 12.30 -5.04 7.04
N VAL A 193 11.26 -5.34 7.82
CA VAL A 193 11.36 -6.13 9.05
C VAL A 193 10.28 -7.21 9.09
N VAL A 194 10.65 -8.41 9.52
CA VAL A 194 9.68 -9.45 9.90
C VAL A 194 9.88 -9.84 11.37
N LEU A 195 8.76 -9.92 12.10
CA LEU A 195 8.70 -10.41 13.47
C LEU A 195 8.31 -11.89 13.44
N ASP A 196 9.29 -12.77 13.57
CA ASP A 196 9.08 -14.22 13.54
C ASP A 196 8.69 -14.74 14.93
N VAL A 197 7.37 -14.77 15.16
CA VAL A 197 6.71 -15.26 16.37
C VAL A 197 6.24 -16.72 16.24
N GLY A 198 6.69 -17.42 15.19
CA GLY A 198 6.15 -18.71 14.76
C GLY A 198 5.07 -18.58 13.68
N THR A 199 4.47 -19.70 13.29
CA THR A 199 3.37 -19.77 12.32
C THR A 199 2.38 -20.86 12.71
N ASN A 200 1.09 -20.61 12.50
CA ASN A 200 0.02 -21.59 12.67
C ASN A 200 -0.29 -22.34 11.37
N ASN A 201 0.46 -22.07 10.30
CA ASN A 201 0.32 -22.77 9.03
C ASN A 201 1.00 -24.15 9.09
N GLN A 202 0.20 -25.21 9.19
CA GLN A 202 0.71 -26.58 9.31
C GLN A 202 1.51 -27.05 8.10
N GLN A 203 1.26 -26.50 6.91
CA GLN A 203 2.05 -26.84 5.72
C GLN A 203 3.49 -26.35 5.88
N LEU A 204 3.67 -25.10 6.34
CA LEU A 204 4.99 -24.53 6.62
C LEU A 204 5.70 -25.23 7.78
N LEU A 205 4.97 -25.56 8.86
CA LEU A 205 5.55 -26.30 9.98
C LEU A 205 6.08 -27.70 9.58
N ASN A 206 5.41 -28.33 8.61
CA ASN A 206 5.79 -29.65 8.10
C ASN A 206 6.82 -29.58 6.97
N ASP A 207 7.07 -28.40 6.39
CA ASP A 207 8.01 -28.24 5.29
C ASP A 207 9.47 -28.25 5.81
N PRO A 208 10.31 -29.21 5.37
CA PRO A 208 11.73 -29.25 5.74
C PRO A 208 12.54 -28.06 5.21
N LEU A 209 12.03 -27.34 4.19
CA LEU A 209 12.69 -26.15 3.63
C LEU A 209 12.27 -24.85 4.31
N TYR A 210 11.22 -24.87 5.15
CA TYR A 210 10.79 -23.67 5.86
C TYR A 210 11.92 -23.06 6.69
N MET A 211 12.25 -21.79 6.42
CA MET A 211 13.37 -21.11 7.08
C MET A 211 12.98 -20.41 8.39
N GLY A 212 11.69 -20.35 8.72
CA GLY A 212 11.21 -19.66 9.92
C GLY A 212 11.24 -20.52 11.17
N TRP A 213 10.89 -19.93 12.30
CA TRP A 213 10.78 -20.65 13.56
C TRP A 213 9.64 -21.67 13.49
N ARG A 214 9.99 -22.96 13.51
CA ARG A 214 9.05 -24.09 13.51
C ARG A 214 8.36 -24.24 14.86
N HIS A 215 7.47 -23.32 15.14
CA HIS A 215 6.66 -23.26 16.36
C HIS A 215 5.31 -22.62 16.02
N PRO A 216 4.19 -23.06 16.63
CA PRO A 216 2.93 -22.32 16.59
C PRO A 216 3.12 -20.86 17.03
N ARG A 217 2.26 -19.94 16.61
CA ARG A 217 2.43 -18.54 17.01
C ARG A 217 2.35 -18.39 18.52
N ILE A 218 3.28 -17.66 19.12
CA ILE A 218 3.10 -17.14 20.48
C ILE A 218 1.92 -16.16 20.51
N SER A 219 1.31 -15.97 21.68
CA SER A 219 0.10 -15.14 21.82
C SER A 219 -0.02 -14.52 23.20
N GLY A 220 -1.00 -13.64 23.39
CA GLY A 220 -1.25 -12.97 24.67
C GLY A 220 -0.08 -12.08 25.09
N GLU A 221 0.20 -12.06 26.41
CA GLU A 221 1.20 -11.18 27.02
C GLU A 221 2.62 -11.37 26.44
N GLU A 222 3.00 -12.59 26.06
CA GLU A 222 4.32 -12.85 25.45
C GLU A 222 4.47 -12.14 24.10
N TYR A 223 3.43 -12.18 23.27
CA TYR A 223 3.42 -11.51 21.98
C TYR A 223 3.45 -9.98 22.17
N GLU A 224 2.62 -9.48 23.08
CA GLU A 224 2.56 -8.04 23.37
C GLU A 224 3.90 -7.51 23.92
N ALA A 225 4.54 -8.24 24.82
CA ALA A 225 5.86 -7.90 25.36
C ALA A 225 6.92 -7.90 24.25
N PHE A 226 6.93 -8.92 23.39
CA PHE A 226 7.88 -9.02 22.29
C PHE A 226 7.75 -7.86 21.29
N VAL A 227 6.52 -7.53 20.87
CA VAL A 227 6.29 -6.39 19.96
C VAL A 227 6.66 -5.08 20.66
N ASN A 228 6.37 -4.93 21.94
CA ASN A 228 6.78 -3.76 22.72
C ASN A 228 8.31 -3.61 22.74
N ASP A 229 9.06 -4.68 23.01
CA ASP A 229 10.52 -4.64 23.04
C ASP A 229 11.10 -4.24 21.68
N PHE A 230 10.51 -4.73 20.59
CA PHE A 230 10.82 -4.28 19.24
C PHE A 230 10.58 -2.78 19.04
N ILE A 231 9.38 -2.27 19.38
CA ILE A 231 9.05 -0.86 19.23
C ILE A 231 9.99 0.02 20.07
N GLN A 232 10.29 -0.36 21.31
CA GLN A 232 11.23 0.40 22.15
C GLN A 232 12.65 0.40 21.57
N ALA A 233 13.13 -0.72 21.05
CA ALA A 233 14.44 -0.81 20.41
C ALA A 233 14.51 0.07 19.13
N VAL A 234 13.45 0.08 18.32
CA VAL A 234 13.32 0.96 17.15
C VAL A 234 13.33 2.43 17.57
N LYS A 235 12.55 2.82 18.59
CA LYS A 235 12.52 4.20 19.12
C LYS A 235 13.89 4.66 19.60
N ARG A 236 14.64 3.79 20.29
CA ARG A 236 15.99 4.10 20.78
C ARG A 236 16.97 4.34 19.62
N ARG A 237 16.90 3.53 18.57
CA ARG A 237 17.84 3.62 17.44
C ARG A 237 17.47 4.70 16.43
N TRP A 238 16.21 4.79 16.05
CA TRP A 238 15.70 5.69 15.02
C TRP A 238 14.45 6.43 15.52
N PRO A 239 14.61 7.41 16.42
CA PRO A 239 13.47 8.08 17.09
C PRO A 239 12.54 8.87 16.16
N LYS A 240 12.98 9.15 14.91
CA LYS A 240 12.22 9.88 13.90
C LYS A 240 11.69 8.99 12.77
N VAL A 241 11.74 7.67 12.94
CA VAL A 241 11.32 6.73 11.92
C VAL A 241 9.80 6.75 11.77
N LEU A 242 9.33 6.67 10.53
CA LEU A 242 7.98 6.27 10.21
C LEU A 242 7.89 4.75 10.23
N LEU A 243 7.10 4.19 11.13
CA LEU A 243 6.88 2.75 11.24
C LEU A 243 5.51 2.37 10.68
N GLN A 244 5.49 1.63 9.59
CA GLN A 244 4.26 1.09 9.00
C GLN A 244 4.06 -0.36 9.42
N PHE A 245 2.91 -0.64 10.05
CA PHE A 245 2.44 -2.00 10.28
C PHE A 245 1.75 -2.54 9.04
N GLU A 246 2.02 -3.81 8.73
CA GLU A 246 1.56 -4.47 7.51
C GLU A 246 1.19 -5.94 7.74
N ASP A 247 0.06 -6.37 7.19
CA ASP A 247 -0.40 -7.78 7.13
C ASP A 247 -0.44 -8.49 8.51
N PHE A 248 -0.71 -7.73 9.57
CA PHE A 248 -1.00 -8.28 10.90
C PHE A 248 -2.42 -8.83 10.93
N ALA A 249 -2.65 -9.92 11.68
CA ALA A 249 -4.00 -10.38 11.93
C ALA A 249 -4.84 -9.30 12.62
N GLN A 250 -6.13 -9.21 12.29
CA GLN A 250 -7.01 -8.14 12.78
C GLN A 250 -7.03 -8.04 14.32
N LYS A 251 -7.00 -9.19 15.01
CA LYS A 251 -6.94 -9.26 16.48
C LYS A 251 -5.74 -8.51 17.07
N ASN A 252 -4.67 -8.34 16.30
CA ASN A 252 -3.43 -7.65 16.70
C ASN A 252 -3.32 -6.26 16.05
N ALA A 253 -3.66 -6.13 14.76
CA ALA A 253 -3.42 -4.93 13.96
C ALA A 253 -4.01 -3.65 14.58
N MET A 254 -5.28 -3.68 15.00
CA MET A 254 -5.94 -2.52 15.58
C MET A 254 -5.46 -2.21 17.02
N PRO A 255 -5.37 -3.19 17.95
CA PRO A 255 -4.78 -2.93 19.26
C PRO A 255 -3.35 -2.38 19.21
N LEU A 256 -2.51 -2.91 18.30
CA LEU A 256 -1.15 -2.39 18.10
C LEU A 256 -1.16 -0.95 17.61
N LEU A 257 -2.00 -0.63 16.62
CA LEU A 257 -2.14 0.74 16.12
C LEU A 257 -2.58 1.70 17.24
N GLU A 258 -3.64 1.37 17.97
CA GLU A 258 -4.15 2.25 19.05
C GLU A 258 -3.15 2.42 20.19
N ARG A 259 -2.38 1.37 20.52
CA ARG A 259 -1.35 1.45 21.55
C ARG A 259 -0.19 2.37 21.14
N TYR A 260 0.27 2.27 19.89
CA TYR A 260 1.53 2.89 19.48
C TYR A 260 1.40 4.19 18.68
N ARG A 261 0.22 4.54 18.17
CA ARG A 261 -0.01 5.75 17.34
C ARG A 261 0.40 7.06 18.04
N ASP A 262 0.39 7.09 19.36
CA ASP A 262 0.79 8.26 20.16
C ASP A 262 2.20 8.13 20.76
N GLU A 263 2.86 7.00 20.56
CA GLU A 263 4.18 6.69 21.12
C GLU A 263 5.32 6.72 20.10
N ILE A 264 5.02 6.44 18.83
CA ILE A 264 5.93 6.45 17.69
C ILE A 264 5.17 6.94 16.46
N CYS A 265 5.86 7.55 15.51
CA CYS A 265 5.26 7.92 14.23
C CYS A 265 4.91 6.66 13.45
N CYS A 266 3.70 6.14 13.61
CA CYS A 266 3.26 4.93 12.95
C CYS A 266 1.86 5.03 12.36
N PHE A 267 1.59 4.15 11.41
CA PHE A 267 0.27 3.89 10.86
C PHE A 267 0.19 2.43 10.39
N ASN A 268 -1.02 1.94 10.13
CA ASN A 268 -1.23 0.62 9.55
C ASN A 268 -1.85 0.77 8.17
N ASP A 269 -1.22 0.24 7.12
CA ASP A 269 -1.70 0.47 5.75
C ASP A 269 -2.96 -0.33 5.40
N ASP A 270 -3.14 -1.53 5.97
CA ASP A 270 -4.36 -2.33 5.79
C ASP A 270 -5.60 -1.67 6.37
N ILE A 271 -5.43 -0.89 7.45
CA ILE A 271 -6.51 -0.17 8.12
C ILE A 271 -6.64 1.23 7.54
N GLN A 272 -5.59 2.04 7.69
CA GLN A 272 -5.62 3.47 7.40
C GLN A 272 -5.34 3.75 5.92
N GLY A 273 -4.41 3.02 5.29
CA GLY A 273 -4.07 3.20 3.88
C GLY A 273 -5.19 2.76 2.94
N THR A 274 -5.75 1.56 3.15
CA THR A 274 -6.90 1.04 2.38
C THR A 274 -8.11 1.94 2.52
N ALA A 275 -8.39 2.43 3.72
CA ALA A 275 -9.47 3.38 3.90
C ALA A 275 -9.20 4.71 3.19
N ALA A 276 -7.98 5.25 3.29
CA ALA A 276 -7.63 6.51 2.67
C ALA A 276 -7.72 6.46 1.12
N VAL A 277 -7.27 5.37 0.49
CA VAL A 277 -7.41 5.22 -0.98
C VAL A 277 -8.87 5.04 -1.38
N THR A 278 -9.65 4.30 -0.57
CA THR A 278 -11.06 4.05 -0.88
C THR A 278 -11.87 5.34 -0.77
N VAL A 279 -11.68 6.11 0.30
CA VAL A 279 -12.31 7.42 0.48
C VAL A 279 -11.88 8.39 -0.62
N GLY A 280 -10.59 8.44 -0.99
CA GLY A 280 -10.12 9.29 -2.09
C GLY A 280 -10.78 8.93 -3.43
N THR A 281 -10.89 7.63 -3.72
CA THR A 281 -11.58 7.12 -4.91
C THR A 281 -13.06 7.48 -4.90
N LEU A 282 -13.73 7.34 -3.76
CA LEU A 282 -15.14 7.69 -3.59
C LEU A 282 -15.39 9.19 -3.73
N ILE A 283 -14.55 10.05 -3.16
CA ILE A 283 -14.66 11.50 -3.34
C ILE A 283 -14.55 11.85 -4.83
N ALA A 284 -13.56 11.30 -5.54
CA ALA A 284 -13.41 11.49 -6.98
C ALA A 284 -14.64 10.99 -7.76
N ALA A 285 -15.09 9.78 -7.48
CA ALA A 285 -16.24 9.17 -8.14
C ALA A 285 -17.55 9.92 -7.88
N SER A 286 -17.80 10.37 -6.64
CA SER A 286 -18.98 11.16 -6.27
C SER A 286 -18.99 12.51 -6.98
N ARG A 287 -17.82 13.20 -7.03
CA ARG A 287 -17.67 14.47 -7.78
C ARG A 287 -17.91 14.25 -9.26
N ALA A 288 -17.34 13.19 -9.85
CA ALA A 288 -17.61 12.83 -11.23
C ALA A 288 -19.11 12.52 -11.45
N ALA A 289 -19.79 11.90 -10.49
CA ALA A 289 -21.24 11.70 -10.52
C ALA A 289 -22.07 12.98 -10.30
N GLY A 290 -21.43 14.12 -10.01
CA GLY A 290 -22.07 15.42 -9.84
C GLY A 290 -22.59 15.67 -8.42
N SER A 291 -22.00 15.04 -7.40
CA SER A 291 -22.44 15.10 -6.00
C SER A 291 -21.27 15.12 -5.02
N ARG A 292 -21.54 15.44 -3.75
CA ARG A 292 -20.57 15.24 -2.65
C ARG A 292 -20.76 13.88 -2.00
N LEU A 293 -19.72 13.36 -1.35
CA LEU A 293 -19.80 12.05 -0.69
C LEU A 293 -20.86 12.05 0.43
N CYS A 294 -20.99 13.14 1.18
CA CYS A 294 -22.03 13.30 2.20
C CYS A 294 -23.47 13.27 1.67
N GLU A 295 -23.68 13.43 0.36
CA GLU A 295 -25.01 13.38 -0.27
C GLU A 295 -25.40 11.96 -0.69
N GLN A 296 -24.43 11.04 -0.75
CA GLN A 296 -24.61 9.68 -1.25
C GLN A 296 -25.10 8.71 -0.16
N LYS A 297 -25.74 7.63 -0.59
CA LYS A 297 -25.99 6.44 0.23
C LYS A 297 -25.07 5.30 -0.18
N VAL A 298 -24.39 4.73 0.81
CA VAL A 298 -23.34 3.72 0.62
C VAL A 298 -23.82 2.38 1.15
N VAL A 299 -23.78 1.36 0.31
CA VAL A 299 -24.04 -0.03 0.70
C VAL A 299 -22.76 -0.84 0.56
N PHE A 300 -22.42 -1.57 1.61
CA PHE A 300 -21.33 -2.54 1.61
C PHE A 300 -21.87 -3.95 1.53
N LEU A 301 -21.17 -4.80 0.78
CA LEU A 301 -21.26 -6.24 0.86
C LEU A 301 -19.96 -6.79 1.47
N GLY A 302 -20.07 -7.26 2.71
CA GLY A 302 -18.98 -7.69 3.57
C GLY A 302 -18.83 -6.74 4.77
N ALA A 303 -19.24 -7.20 5.94
CA ALA A 303 -19.09 -6.48 7.21
C ALA A 303 -17.94 -7.04 8.07
N GLY A 304 -16.87 -7.48 7.40
CA GLY A 304 -15.62 -7.85 8.05
C GLY A 304 -14.78 -6.61 8.41
N SER A 305 -13.56 -6.86 8.88
CA SER A 305 -12.61 -5.83 9.31
C SER A 305 -12.41 -4.71 8.30
N ALA A 306 -12.15 -5.08 7.05
CA ALA A 306 -11.88 -4.14 5.97
C ALA A 306 -13.12 -3.30 5.66
N GLY A 307 -14.29 -3.94 5.51
CA GLY A 307 -15.54 -3.24 5.25
C GLY A 307 -15.92 -2.26 6.35
N CYS A 308 -15.85 -2.68 7.61
CA CYS A 308 -16.16 -1.81 8.74
C CYS A 308 -15.13 -0.68 8.90
N GLY A 309 -13.84 -0.95 8.66
CA GLY A 309 -12.78 0.07 8.69
C GLY A 309 -12.98 1.15 7.63
N ILE A 310 -13.29 0.75 6.38
CA ILE A 310 -13.60 1.69 5.30
C ILE A 310 -14.88 2.47 5.63
N ALA A 311 -15.93 1.81 6.13
CA ALA A 311 -17.19 2.44 6.49
C ALA A 311 -17.03 3.55 7.53
N GLU A 312 -16.27 3.31 8.61
CA GLU A 312 -16.00 4.34 9.64
C GLU A 312 -15.24 5.55 9.06
N GLN A 313 -14.37 5.35 8.06
CA GLN A 313 -13.64 6.43 7.42
C GLN A 313 -14.50 7.22 6.42
N ILE A 314 -15.43 6.56 5.73
CA ILE A 314 -16.47 7.23 4.96
C ILE A 314 -17.33 8.09 5.89
N ILE A 315 -17.75 7.56 7.03
CA ILE A 315 -18.52 8.32 8.05
C ILE A 315 -17.71 9.53 8.54
N ALA A 316 -16.42 9.36 8.83
CA ALA A 316 -15.55 10.46 9.21
C ALA A 316 -15.44 11.53 8.10
N GLN A 317 -15.33 11.13 6.84
CA GLN A 317 -15.34 12.06 5.70
C GLN A 317 -16.66 12.82 5.61
N MET A 318 -17.80 12.12 5.68
CA MET A 318 -19.14 12.73 5.62
C MET A 318 -19.36 13.73 6.76
N LYS A 319 -18.84 13.45 7.95
CA LYS A 319 -18.86 14.38 9.09
C LYS A 319 -18.00 15.62 8.81
N SER A 320 -16.82 15.43 8.21
CA SER A 320 -15.97 16.55 7.80
C SER A 320 -16.63 17.44 6.74
N GLU A 321 -17.59 16.91 5.98
CA GLU A 321 -18.40 17.63 4.99
C GLU A 321 -19.67 18.26 5.58
N GLY A 322 -19.90 18.10 6.89
CA GLY A 322 -20.92 18.82 7.67
C GLY A 322 -22.06 17.97 8.23
N LEU A 323 -22.06 16.64 8.04
CA LEU A 323 -23.07 15.79 8.67
C LEU A 323 -22.78 15.55 10.15
N SER A 324 -23.84 15.34 10.94
CA SER A 324 -23.73 14.72 12.26
C SER A 324 -23.32 13.25 12.15
N ASP A 325 -22.87 12.66 13.26
CA ASP A 325 -22.52 11.23 13.31
C ASP A 325 -23.72 10.33 12.98
N ASP A 326 -24.90 10.66 13.52
CA ASP A 326 -26.14 9.93 13.26
C ASP A 326 -26.55 10.00 11.78
N GLU A 327 -26.48 11.17 11.15
CA GLU A 327 -26.81 11.35 9.74
C GLU A 327 -25.84 10.61 8.82
N ALA A 328 -24.54 10.65 9.14
CA ALA A 328 -23.51 9.95 8.37
C ALA A 328 -23.69 8.42 8.49
N ARG A 329 -23.92 7.89 9.70
CA ARG A 329 -24.16 6.46 9.94
C ARG A 329 -25.45 5.97 9.28
N ALA A 330 -26.51 6.78 9.25
CA ALA A 330 -27.76 6.43 8.58
C ALA A 330 -27.61 6.26 7.05
N ARG A 331 -26.54 6.79 6.46
CA ARG A 331 -26.24 6.68 5.02
C ARG A 331 -25.38 5.47 4.66
N VAL A 332 -24.83 4.77 5.65
CA VAL A 332 -23.92 3.63 5.43
C VAL A 332 -24.58 2.34 5.91
N LEU A 333 -24.82 1.42 4.98
CA LEU A 333 -25.51 0.16 5.25
C LEU A 333 -24.56 -1.01 5.00
N MET A 334 -24.42 -1.89 5.98
CA MET A 334 -23.51 -3.03 5.93
C MET A 334 -24.28 -4.33 5.76
N VAL A 335 -24.06 -5.07 4.67
CA VAL A 335 -24.67 -6.39 4.44
C VAL A 335 -23.60 -7.47 4.58
N ASP A 336 -23.86 -8.50 5.38
CA ASP A 336 -22.97 -9.67 5.52
C ASP A 336 -23.75 -10.97 5.28
N ARG A 337 -23.12 -12.12 5.55
CA ARG A 337 -23.67 -13.47 5.35
C ARG A 337 -25.07 -13.71 5.96
N PHE A 338 -25.43 -12.95 7.00
CA PHE A 338 -26.72 -13.05 7.69
C PHE A 338 -27.70 -11.93 7.31
N GLY A 339 -27.37 -11.11 6.31
CA GLY A 339 -28.16 -9.97 5.86
C GLY A 339 -27.63 -8.62 6.34
N LEU A 340 -28.44 -7.58 6.20
CA LEU A 340 -28.16 -6.22 6.68
C LEU A 340 -27.89 -6.22 8.19
N LEU A 341 -26.81 -5.58 8.62
CA LEU A 341 -26.50 -5.34 10.02
C LEU A 341 -27.57 -4.46 10.67
N THR A 342 -28.28 -5.02 11.65
CA THR A 342 -29.33 -4.36 12.43
C THR A 342 -29.11 -4.58 13.92
N ASP A 343 -29.73 -3.75 14.74
CA ASP A 343 -29.74 -3.87 16.20
C ASP A 343 -30.38 -5.18 16.73
N LYS A 344 -31.04 -5.96 15.87
CA LYS A 344 -31.63 -7.27 16.20
C LYS A 344 -30.74 -8.47 15.87
N LEU A 345 -29.65 -8.28 15.12
CA LEU A 345 -28.77 -9.39 14.76
C LEU A 345 -28.01 -9.93 15.99
N PRO A 346 -28.04 -11.25 16.24
CA PRO A 346 -27.28 -11.83 17.33
C PRO A 346 -25.78 -11.88 16.99
N ASN A 347 -24.93 -11.92 18.03
CA ASN A 347 -23.48 -12.14 17.93
C ASN A 347 -22.71 -11.11 17.08
N LEU A 348 -23.15 -9.85 17.09
CA LEU A 348 -22.39 -8.75 16.48
C LEU A 348 -21.03 -8.59 17.15
N LEU A 349 -19.99 -8.46 16.33
CA LEU A 349 -18.65 -8.11 16.80
C LEU A 349 -18.61 -6.62 17.17
N ASP A 350 -17.74 -6.22 18.10
CA ASP A 350 -17.67 -4.83 18.59
C ASP A 350 -17.54 -3.78 17.49
N PHE A 351 -16.79 -4.09 16.41
CA PHE A 351 -16.62 -3.20 15.27
C PHE A 351 -17.85 -3.19 14.32
N GLN A 352 -18.69 -4.22 14.35
CA GLN A 352 -19.95 -4.28 13.60
C GLN A 352 -21.07 -3.52 14.33
N SER A 353 -21.09 -3.61 15.67
CA SER A 353 -22.10 -3.01 16.54
C SER A 353 -22.28 -1.50 16.32
N ARG A 354 -21.22 -0.80 15.89
CA ARG A 354 -21.24 0.65 15.60
C ARG A 354 -21.87 1.01 14.25
N LEU A 355 -22.03 0.03 13.37
CA LEU A 355 -22.47 0.21 11.97
C LEU A 355 -23.83 -0.46 11.69
N VAL A 356 -24.57 -0.80 12.75
CA VAL A 356 -25.92 -1.35 12.64
C VAL A 356 -26.93 -0.27 12.27
N GLN A 357 -27.95 -0.67 11.51
CA GLN A 357 -29.14 0.13 11.29
C GLN A 357 -30.19 -0.19 12.35
N LYS A 358 -30.83 0.83 12.92
CA LYS A 358 -31.93 0.65 13.88
C LYS A 358 -33.12 0.03 13.15
N SER A 359 -33.67 -1.06 13.69
CA SER A 359 -34.83 -1.75 13.08
C SER A 359 -36.03 -0.82 12.88
N ASP A 360 -36.21 0.17 13.76
CA ASP A 360 -37.30 1.14 13.66
C ASP A 360 -37.22 2.01 12.40
N ASN A 361 -36.01 2.27 11.89
CA ASN A 361 -35.81 3.03 10.64
C ASN A 361 -36.12 2.20 9.38
N LEU A 362 -36.32 0.89 9.52
CA LEU A 362 -36.53 -0.05 8.42
C LEU A 362 -37.99 -0.51 8.29
N GLN A 363 -38.90 -0.05 9.17
CA GLN A 363 -40.30 -0.51 9.20
C GLN A 363 -41.06 -0.25 7.90
N SER A 364 -40.66 0.76 7.12
CA SER A 364 -41.28 1.07 5.83
C SER A 364 -40.73 0.25 4.66
N TRP A 365 -39.77 -0.65 4.90
CA TRP A 365 -39.17 -1.46 3.86
C TRP A 365 -40.06 -2.65 3.54
N ASP A 366 -40.18 -2.97 2.26
CA ASP A 366 -40.87 -4.17 1.81
C ASP A 366 -39.91 -5.36 1.98
N ILE A 367 -39.98 -6.01 3.15
CA ILE A 367 -39.15 -7.16 3.52
C ILE A 367 -40.01 -8.39 3.77
N THR A 368 -39.60 -9.53 3.20
CA THR A 368 -40.32 -10.82 3.28
C THR A 368 -39.71 -11.78 4.30
N SER A 369 -38.57 -11.40 4.88
CA SER A 369 -37.74 -12.22 5.77
C SER A 369 -37.03 -11.32 6.79
N ASP A 370 -36.73 -11.86 7.97
CA ASP A 370 -35.90 -11.20 8.98
C ASP A 370 -34.44 -11.05 8.50
N SER A 371 -34.00 -11.89 7.56
CA SER A 371 -32.72 -11.74 6.87
C SER A 371 -32.89 -10.85 5.65
N ILE A 372 -32.54 -9.57 5.81
CA ILE A 372 -32.63 -8.54 4.76
C ILE A 372 -31.45 -8.73 3.80
N SER A 373 -31.72 -9.20 2.58
CA SER A 373 -30.68 -9.48 1.58
C SER A 373 -30.10 -8.20 0.96
N LEU A 374 -28.97 -8.31 0.24
CA LEU A 374 -28.40 -7.18 -0.50
C LEU A 374 -29.40 -6.60 -1.51
N LEU A 375 -30.18 -7.46 -2.18
CA LEU A 375 -31.19 -7.01 -3.14
C LEU A 375 -32.31 -6.23 -2.45
N ASP A 376 -32.76 -6.67 -1.27
CA ASP A 376 -33.76 -5.95 -0.48
C ASP A 376 -33.24 -4.57 -0.06
N VAL A 377 -31.97 -4.50 0.37
CA VAL A 377 -31.31 -3.22 0.69
C VAL A 377 -31.26 -2.32 -0.54
N VAL A 378 -30.87 -2.83 -1.71
CA VAL A 378 -30.77 -2.03 -2.94
C VAL A 378 -32.14 -1.50 -3.38
N ARG A 379 -33.20 -2.32 -3.31
CA ARG A 379 -34.58 -1.92 -3.64
C ARG A 379 -35.10 -0.81 -2.72
N ASN A 380 -34.87 -0.96 -1.41
CA ASN A 380 -35.46 -0.09 -0.40
C ASN A 380 -34.61 1.15 -0.11
N ALA A 381 -33.31 0.99 0.12
CA ALA A 381 -32.40 2.10 0.43
C ALA A 381 -32.10 2.97 -0.80
N ARG A 382 -32.14 2.38 -2.00
CA ARG A 382 -31.77 2.99 -3.28
C ARG A 382 -30.38 3.64 -3.23
N PRO A 383 -29.31 2.83 -3.08
CA PRO A 383 -27.97 3.33 -2.90
C PRO A 383 -27.39 3.94 -4.18
N ASP A 384 -26.47 4.87 -4.00
CA ASP A 384 -25.69 5.48 -5.08
C ASP A 384 -24.33 4.80 -5.24
N ILE A 385 -23.82 4.23 -4.13
CA ILE A 385 -22.53 3.55 -4.05
C ILE A 385 -22.73 2.13 -3.54
N LEU A 386 -22.13 1.16 -4.23
CA LEU A 386 -22.07 -0.25 -3.84
C LEU A 386 -20.62 -0.74 -3.75
N ILE A 387 -20.18 -1.17 -2.57
CA ILE A 387 -18.78 -1.57 -2.29
C ILE A 387 -18.73 -3.04 -1.89
N GLY A 388 -17.88 -3.82 -2.55
CA GLY A 388 -17.70 -5.25 -2.34
C GLY A 388 -16.37 -5.54 -1.68
N VAL A 389 -16.40 -6.16 -0.50
CA VAL A 389 -15.22 -6.52 0.31
C VAL A 389 -15.43 -7.89 0.98
N SER A 390 -16.20 -8.76 0.33
CA SER A 390 -16.66 -10.04 0.87
C SER A 390 -15.69 -11.21 0.61
N GLY A 391 -14.82 -11.07 -0.39
CA GLY A 391 -13.99 -12.16 -0.91
C GLY A 391 -14.79 -13.24 -1.65
N GLN A 392 -16.08 -13.01 -1.94
CA GLN A 392 -16.96 -13.98 -2.59
C GLN A 392 -17.33 -13.55 -4.01
N PRO A 393 -16.97 -14.35 -5.03
CA PRO A 393 -17.22 -13.99 -6.41
C PRO A 393 -18.70 -14.09 -6.78
N GLY A 394 -19.16 -13.20 -7.67
CA GLY A 394 -20.48 -13.25 -8.29
C GLY A 394 -21.64 -12.76 -7.42
N LEU A 395 -21.37 -12.13 -6.27
CA LEU A 395 -22.43 -11.61 -5.40
C LEU A 395 -23.04 -10.29 -5.88
N PHE A 396 -22.34 -9.54 -6.74
CA PHE A 396 -22.94 -8.41 -7.46
C PHE A 396 -23.62 -8.95 -8.72
N THR A 397 -24.85 -9.45 -8.58
CA THR A 397 -25.59 -10.03 -9.69
C THR A 397 -26.12 -8.97 -10.65
N GLU A 398 -26.44 -9.36 -11.90
CA GLU A 398 -27.09 -8.49 -12.87
C GLU A 398 -28.36 -7.84 -12.32
N GLU A 399 -29.18 -8.60 -11.58
CA GLU A 399 -30.41 -8.10 -10.97
C GLU A 399 -30.13 -6.95 -10.00
N ILE A 400 -29.13 -7.12 -9.13
CA ILE A 400 -28.75 -6.10 -8.14
C ILE A 400 -28.26 -4.83 -8.83
N ILE A 401 -27.35 -4.97 -9.80
CA ILE A 401 -26.75 -3.82 -10.50
C ILE A 401 -27.79 -3.08 -11.34
N ARG A 402 -28.67 -3.81 -12.05
CA ARG A 402 -29.77 -3.19 -12.79
C ARG A 402 -30.78 -2.51 -11.89
N GLU A 403 -31.11 -3.11 -10.73
CA GLU A 403 -32.01 -2.50 -9.77
C GLU A 403 -31.43 -1.20 -9.20
N MET A 404 -30.15 -1.19 -8.84
CA MET A 404 -29.45 0.03 -8.44
C MET A 404 -29.50 1.11 -9.54
N HIS A 405 -29.25 0.72 -10.79
CA HIS A 405 -29.23 1.64 -11.93
C HIS A 405 -30.62 2.26 -12.26
N LYS A 406 -31.73 1.59 -11.90
CA LYS A 406 -33.08 2.18 -12.08
C LYS A 406 -33.25 3.49 -11.30
N HIS A 407 -32.60 3.60 -10.14
CA HIS A 407 -32.75 4.74 -9.23
C HIS A 407 -31.53 5.68 -9.26
N CYS A 408 -30.35 5.18 -9.60
CA CYS A 408 -29.12 5.95 -9.70
C CYS A 408 -28.64 6.01 -11.17
N LYS A 409 -28.68 7.22 -11.77
CA LYS A 409 -28.28 7.43 -13.17
C LYS A 409 -26.82 7.10 -13.44
N ARG A 410 -25.94 7.33 -12.47
CA ARG A 410 -24.48 7.11 -12.60
C ARG A 410 -23.97 6.38 -11.35
N PRO A 411 -24.30 5.08 -11.19
CA PRO A 411 -23.99 4.35 -9.98
C PRO A 411 -22.47 4.16 -9.83
N ILE A 412 -21.98 4.20 -8.60
CA ILE A 412 -20.58 3.92 -8.28
C ILE A 412 -20.52 2.48 -7.74
N VAL A 413 -19.79 1.61 -8.42
CA VAL A 413 -19.69 0.20 -8.07
C VAL A 413 -18.22 -0.18 -7.89
N MET A 414 -17.85 -0.58 -6.67
CA MET A 414 -16.47 -0.87 -6.31
C MET A 414 -16.31 -2.30 -5.81
N PRO A 415 -16.07 -3.28 -6.69
CA PRO A 415 -15.77 -4.64 -6.26
C PRO A 415 -14.27 -4.73 -5.91
N LEU A 416 -13.97 -4.65 -4.61
CA LEU A 416 -12.61 -4.48 -4.08
C LEU A 416 -11.95 -5.79 -3.63
N SER A 417 -12.67 -6.91 -3.69
CA SER A 417 -12.12 -8.21 -3.28
C SER A 417 -10.94 -8.64 -4.15
N ASN A 418 -9.90 -9.15 -3.49
CA ASN A 418 -8.67 -9.65 -4.09
C ASN A 418 -8.51 -11.16 -3.85
N PRO A 419 -7.81 -11.89 -4.75
CA PRO A 419 -7.34 -11.47 -6.08
C PRO A 419 -8.51 -11.38 -7.09
N THR A 420 -8.23 -11.13 -8.37
CA THR A 420 -9.22 -11.05 -9.47
C THR A 420 -10.28 -12.17 -9.47
N SER A 421 -9.92 -13.39 -9.05
CA SER A 421 -10.84 -14.54 -8.98
C SER A 421 -11.87 -14.45 -7.84
N ARG A 422 -11.76 -13.46 -6.95
CA ARG A 422 -12.65 -13.23 -5.79
C ARG A 422 -13.49 -11.96 -5.92
N VAL A 423 -13.42 -11.28 -7.06
CA VAL A 423 -14.15 -10.03 -7.32
C VAL A 423 -15.67 -10.27 -7.33
N GLU A 424 -16.43 -9.38 -6.70
CA GLU A 424 -17.89 -9.53 -6.57
C GLU A 424 -18.63 -9.53 -7.92
N ALA A 425 -18.13 -8.76 -8.89
CA ALA A 425 -18.50 -8.80 -10.30
C ALA A 425 -17.37 -8.23 -11.16
N THR A 426 -17.27 -8.65 -12.43
CA THR A 426 -16.26 -8.09 -13.32
C THR A 426 -16.66 -6.68 -13.77
N PRO A 427 -15.68 -5.79 -14.06
CA PRO A 427 -15.98 -4.47 -14.62
C PRO A 427 -16.76 -4.53 -15.94
N ALA A 428 -16.49 -5.55 -16.76
CA ALA A 428 -17.18 -5.76 -18.03
C ALA A 428 -18.68 -5.99 -17.84
N ASP A 429 -19.03 -6.83 -16.86
CA ASP A 429 -20.42 -7.10 -16.49
C ASP A 429 -21.12 -5.85 -15.97
N ILE A 430 -20.50 -5.14 -15.02
CA ILE A 430 -21.08 -3.93 -14.42
C ILE A 430 -21.33 -2.84 -15.48
N ILE A 431 -20.38 -2.64 -16.40
CA ILE A 431 -20.52 -1.69 -17.51
C ILE A 431 -21.66 -2.12 -18.44
N ALA A 432 -21.76 -3.40 -18.78
CA ALA A 432 -22.83 -3.90 -19.65
C ALA A 432 -24.22 -3.77 -18.99
N TRP A 433 -24.35 -4.11 -17.71
CA TRP A 433 -25.60 -4.09 -16.96
C TRP A 433 -26.12 -2.67 -16.68
N THR A 434 -25.25 -1.67 -16.73
CA THR A 434 -25.58 -0.25 -16.55
C THR A 434 -25.53 0.55 -17.86
N ASP A 435 -25.49 -0.13 -19.01
CA ASP A 435 -25.39 0.52 -20.32
C ASP A 435 -24.23 1.53 -20.45
N GLY A 436 -23.13 1.30 -19.72
CA GLY A 436 -21.96 2.16 -19.68
C GLY A 436 -22.03 3.33 -18.70
N ALA A 437 -23.08 3.40 -17.86
CA ALA A 437 -23.26 4.50 -16.93
C ALA A 437 -22.46 4.37 -15.64
N ALA A 438 -22.15 3.16 -15.18
CA ALA A 438 -21.46 2.97 -13.91
C ALA A 438 -20.04 3.54 -13.89
N LEU A 439 -19.66 4.10 -12.74
CA LEU A 439 -18.27 4.36 -12.38
C LEU A 439 -17.73 3.14 -11.65
N VAL A 440 -16.68 2.52 -12.19
CA VAL A 440 -16.12 1.26 -11.66
C VAL A 440 -14.68 1.46 -11.23
N ALA A 441 -14.38 1.05 -9.99
CA ALA A 441 -13.01 0.96 -9.48
C ALA A 441 -12.84 -0.36 -8.71
N THR A 442 -11.74 -1.07 -8.96
CA THR A 442 -11.52 -2.43 -8.45
C THR A 442 -10.33 -2.50 -7.50
N GLY A 443 -10.29 -3.53 -6.65
CA GLY A 443 -9.13 -3.78 -5.78
C GLY A 443 -7.94 -4.37 -6.56
N SER A 444 -8.22 -5.33 -7.44
CA SER A 444 -7.26 -5.96 -8.35
C SER A 444 -7.18 -5.22 -9.69
N PRO A 445 -6.06 -5.32 -10.44
CA PRO A 445 -5.94 -4.70 -11.76
C PRO A 445 -6.83 -5.40 -12.79
N PHE A 446 -7.44 -4.61 -13.68
CA PHE A 446 -8.20 -5.08 -14.85
C PHE A 446 -7.81 -4.28 -16.09
N ALA A 447 -7.82 -4.94 -17.25
CA ALA A 447 -7.68 -4.25 -18.52
C ALA A 447 -8.88 -3.32 -18.79
N PRO A 448 -8.70 -2.25 -19.60
CA PRO A 448 -9.81 -1.43 -20.06
C PRO A 448 -10.92 -2.27 -20.73
N VAL A 449 -12.17 -1.91 -20.50
CA VAL A 449 -13.34 -2.61 -21.03
C VAL A 449 -13.83 -1.91 -22.29
N SER A 450 -13.99 -2.64 -23.39
CA SER A 450 -14.61 -2.14 -24.62
C SER A 450 -16.10 -2.50 -24.67
N TRP A 451 -16.99 -1.50 -24.70
CA TRP A 451 -18.44 -1.68 -24.74
C TRP A 451 -19.11 -0.68 -25.69
N LYS A 452 -19.94 -1.17 -26.63
CA LYS A 452 -20.66 -0.38 -27.66
C LYS A 452 -19.77 0.64 -28.39
N GLY A 453 -18.54 0.27 -28.73
CA GLY A 453 -17.58 1.12 -29.45
C GLY A 453 -16.86 2.17 -28.60
N LYS A 454 -17.07 2.18 -27.27
CA LYS A 454 -16.35 3.02 -26.31
C LYS A 454 -15.46 2.17 -25.41
N THR A 455 -14.27 2.67 -25.09
CA THR A 455 -13.37 2.05 -24.11
C THR A 455 -13.51 2.74 -22.76
N TYR A 456 -13.62 1.94 -21.71
CA TYR A 456 -13.79 2.36 -20.33
C TYR A 456 -12.53 1.95 -19.54
N PRO A 457 -11.70 2.91 -19.09
CA PRO A 457 -10.57 2.59 -18.23
C PRO A 457 -11.08 2.14 -16.86
N ILE A 458 -10.46 1.11 -16.29
CA ILE A 458 -10.81 0.59 -14.96
C ILE A 458 -9.75 1.05 -13.97
N ALA A 459 -10.15 1.92 -13.04
CA ALA A 459 -9.25 2.39 -12.01
C ALA A 459 -9.00 1.29 -10.97
N GLN A 460 -7.76 1.14 -10.54
CA GLN A 460 -7.43 0.28 -9.40
C GLN A 460 -7.38 1.12 -8.13
N CYS A 461 -8.22 0.80 -7.15
CA CYS A 461 -8.21 1.35 -5.80
C CYS A 461 -7.04 0.76 -4.99
N ASN A 462 -5.82 1.15 -5.38
CA ASN A 462 -4.57 0.58 -4.87
C ASN A 462 -3.92 1.51 -3.82
N ASN A 463 -3.60 0.97 -2.65
CA ASN A 463 -2.94 1.70 -1.56
C ASN A 463 -1.63 2.40 -1.97
N SER A 464 -1.00 1.96 -3.07
CA SER A 464 0.21 2.57 -3.64
C SER A 464 0.03 4.03 -4.04
N TYR A 465 -1.20 4.52 -4.21
CA TYR A 465 -1.47 5.94 -4.38
C TYR A 465 -1.29 6.76 -3.09
N ILE A 466 -1.35 6.11 -1.92
CA ILE A 466 -1.48 6.78 -0.62
C ILE A 466 -0.18 6.68 0.18
N PHE A 467 0.25 5.47 0.57
CA PHE A 467 1.35 5.33 1.53
C PHE A 467 2.66 5.97 1.07
N PRO A 468 3.05 5.97 -0.23
CA PRO A 468 4.29 6.62 -0.63
C PRO A 468 4.23 8.14 -0.43
N GLY A 469 3.10 8.77 -0.76
CA GLY A 469 2.86 10.20 -0.55
C GLY A 469 2.79 10.58 0.93
N ILE A 470 2.14 9.75 1.77
CA ILE A 470 2.14 9.94 3.22
C ILE A 470 3.57 9.87 3.76
N GLY A 471 4.34 8.84 3.40
CA GLY A 471 5.71 8.70 3.90
C GLY A 471 6.61 9.85 3.48
N LEU A 472 6.51 10.28 2.22
CA LEU A 472 7.26 11.45 1.74
C LEU A 472 6.85 12.72 2.51
N GLY A 473 5.55 12.94 2.74
CA GLY A 473 5.05 14.09 3.49
C GLY A 473 5.50 14.09 4.96
N VAL A 474 5.43 12.95 5.63
CA VAL A 474 5.92 12.75 7.00
C VAL A 474 7.41 13.07 7.10
N ILE A 475 8.22 12.53 6.19
CA ILE A 475 9.67 12.76 6.18
C ILE A 475 9.99 14.22 5.89
N ALA A 476 9.35 14.81 4.87
CA ALA A 476 9.62 16.17 4.43
C ALA A 476 9.23 17.21 5.49
N ALA A 477 8.09 17.02 6.16
CA ALA A 477 7.64 17.88 7.24
C ALA A 477 8.35 17.60 8.58
N GLY A 478 9.05 16.45 8.70
CA GLY A 478 9.62 16.00 9.96
C GLY A 478 8.54 15.70 11.01
N ALA A 479 7.41 15.13 10.59
CA ALA A 479 6.25 14.89 11.46
C ALA A 479 6.55 13.83 12.53
N SER A 480 6.17 14.11 13.77
CA SER A 480 6.37 13.20 14.91
C SER A 480 5.29 12.14 15.04
N ARG A 481 4.15 12.30 14.34
CA ARG A 481 2.99 11.40 14.38
C ARG A 481 2.19 11.50 13.09
N VAL A 482 1.56 10.40 12.69
CA VAL A 482 0.53 10.39 11.63
C VAL A 482 -0.84 10.60 12.27
N THR A 483 -1.54 11.66 11.90
CA THR A 483 -2.88 11.98 12.43
C THR A 483 -3.99 11.59 11.46
N ASP A 484 -5.21 11.44 11.96
CA ASP A 484 -6.39 11.18 11.10
C ASP A 484 -6.58 12.33 10.09
N SER A 485 -6.33 13.58 10.50
CA SER A 485 -6.39 14.74 9.59
C SER A 485 -5.40 14.63 8.43
N MET A 486 -4.20 14.07 8.64
CA MET A 486 -3.23 13.83 7.57
C MET A 486 -3.75 12.77 6.59
N LEU A 487 -4.35 11.68 7.09
CA LEU A 487 -4.94 10.61 6.27
C LEU A 487 -6.11 11.12 5.42
N MET A 488 -7.03 11.87 6.02
CA MET A 488 -8.16 12.47 5.30
C MET A 488 -7.70 13.46 4.23
N THR A 489 -6.64 14.22 4.52
CA THR A 489 -6.04 15.12 3.54
C THR A 489 -5.35 14.35 2.40
N ALA A 490 -4.71 13.22 2.68
CA ALA A 490 -4.18 12.35 1.62
C ALA A 490 -5.29 11.83 0.69
N SER A 491 -6.44 11.41 1.24
CA SER A 491 -7.61 11.01 0.45
C SER A 491 -8.12 12.13 -0.45
N ARG A 492 -8.27 13.34 0.09
CA ARG A 492 -8.74 14.51 -0.68
C ARG A 492 -7.75 14.89 -1.78
N ALA A 493 -6.45 14.91 -1.47
CA ALA A 493 -5.41 15.21 -2.44
C ALA A 493 -5.38 14.18 -3.59
N LEU A 494 -5.56 12.89 -3.30
CA LEU A 494 -5.73 11.87 -4.33
C LEU A 494 -6.97 12.16 -5.20
N ALA A 495 -8.10 12.50 -4.58
CA ALA A 495 -9.33 12.79 -5.30
C ALA A 495 -9.22 14.03 -6.21
N ASP A 496 -8.47 15.05 -5.77
CA ASP A 496 -8.20 16.28 -6.53
C ASP A 496 -7.32 16.00 -7.77
N CYS A 497 -6.61 14.88 -7.81
CA CYS A 497 -5.82 14.45 -8.97
C CYS A 497 -6.66 13.71 -10.04
N SER A 498 -7.96 13.49 -9.84
CA SER A 498 -8.79 12.68 -10.73
C SER A 498 -8.90 13.27 -12.15
N PRO A 499 -8.45 12.56 -13.21
CA PRO A 499 -8.60 13.00 -14.60
C PRO A 499 -10.07 13.21 -14.96
N LEU A 500 -10.95 12.27 -14.57
CA LEU A 500 -12.37 12.35 -14.87
C LEU A 500 -13.04 13.60 -14.27
N VAL A 501 -12.59 14.06 -13.09
CA VAL A 501 -13.11 15.27 -12.46
C VAL A 501 -12.54 16.54 -13.11
N ASN A 502 -11.25 16.53 -13.43
CA ASN A 502 -10.53 17.70 -13.92
C ASN A 502 -10.76 17.96 -15.42
N ASP A 503 -10.80 16.90 -16.23
CA ASP A 503 -10.87 16.98 -17.69
C ASP A 503 -12.25 16.59 -18.24
N GLY A 504 -13.11 15.98 -17.41
CA GLY A 504 -14.43 15.47 -17.80
C GLY A 504 -14.39 14.11 -18.53
N GLU A 505 -13.20 13.60 -18.82
CA GLU A 505 -12.96 12.30 -19.43
C GLU A 505 -11.78 11.56 -18.77
N GLY A 506 -11.61 10.28 -19.09
CA GLY A 506 -10.56 9.44 -18.51
C GLY A 506 -10.97 8.67 -17.24
N PRO A 507 -10.01 8.05 -16.54
CA PRO A 507 -10.25 7.24 -15.35
C PRO A 507 -10.61 8.07 -14.10
N VAL A 508 -11.24 7.42 -13.11
CA VAL A 508 -11.59 8.03 -11.81
C VAL A 508 -10.33 8.38 -11.00
N LEU A 509 -9.27 7.60 -11.14
CA LEU A 509 -7.97 7.86 -10.52
C LEU A 509 -6.92 8.11 -11.60
N PRO A 510 -5.82 8.82 -11.29
CA PRO A 510 -4.68 8.97 -12.18
C PRO A 510 -4.16 7.62 -12.73
N GLU A 511 -3.41 7.66 -13.82
CA GLU A 511 -2.71 6.47 -14.31
C GLU A 511 -1.44 6.20 -13.46
N ILE A 512 -1.00 4.93 -13.42
CA ILE A 512 0.15 4.52 -12.60
C ILE A 512 1.44 5.25 -13.01
N LYS A 513 1.61 5.59 -14.29
CA LYS A 513 2.76 6.35 -14.77
C LYS A 513 2.89 7.74 -14.12
N ASP A 514 1.78 8.31 -13.65
CA ASP A 514 1.72 9.65 -13.04
C ASP A 514 1.82 9.61 -11.50
N ILE A 515 1.96 8.41 -10.91
CA ILE A 515 1.87 8.19 -9.45
C ILE A 515 2.94 8.95 -8.65
N GLN A 516 4.09 9.24 -9.25
CA GLN A 516 5.13 10.06 -8.62
C GLN A 516 4.68 11.52 -8.43
N GLY A 517 3.99 12.09 -9.43
CA GLY A 517 3.40 13.42 -9.35
C GLY A 517 2.32 13.46 -8.27
N VAL A 518 1.45 12.46 -8.26
CA VAL A 518 0.40 12.29 -7.23
C VAL A 518 1.00 12.19 -5.83
N SER A 519 2.07 11.42 -5.66
CA SER A 519 2.76 11.25 -4.37
C SER A 519 3.35 12.56 -3.85
N LYS A 520 3.89 13.42 -4.73
CA LYS A 520 4.37 14.76 -4.35
C LYS A 520 3.24 15.69 -3.92
N ILE A 521 2.11 15.66 -4.61
CA ILE A 521 0.91 16.45 -4.25
C ILE A 521 0.40 16.01 -2.87
N ILE A 522 0.24 14.70 -2.66
CA ILE A 522 -0.15 14.15 -1.37
C ILE A 522 0.86 14.52 -0.29
N ALA A 523 2.16 14.42 -0.54
CA ALA A 523 3.19 14.78 0.43
C ALA A 523 3.13 16.25 0.87
N MET A 524 2.85 17.17 -0.07
CA MET A 524 2.65 18.59 0.26
C MET A 524 1.46 18.80 1.18
N GLU A 525 0.31 18.21 0.83
CA GLU A 525 -0.92 18.40 1.60
C GLU A 525 -0.86 17.68 2.96
N VAL A 526 -0.26 16.49 3.02
CA VAL A 526 0.03 15.78 4.28
C VAL A 526 0.99 16.59 5.16
N GLY A 527 2.03 17.19 4.58
CA GLY A 527 2.95 18.06 5.31
C GLY A 527 2.27 19.28 5.91
N LYS A 528 1.40 19.96 5.14
CA LYS A 528 0.57 21.07 5.62
C LYS A 528 -0.35 20.61 6.76
N ALA A 529 -1.02 19.47 6.60
CA ALA A 529 -1.89 18.90 7.62
C ALA A 529 -1.13 18.56 8.92
N ALA A 530 0.11 18.07 8.82
CA ALA A 530 0.97 17.80 9.96
C ALA A 530 1.32 19.08 10.73
N GLN A 531 1.63 20.17 10.02
CA GLN A 531 1.91 21.48 10.63
C GLN A 531 0.69 22.05 11.34
N LEU A 532 -0.48 21.98 10.70
CA LEU A 532 -1.76 22.42 11.28
C LEU A 532 -2.16 21.59 12.51
N ALA A 533 -1.87 20.29 12.51
CA ALA A 533 -2.13 19.40 13.64
C ALA A 533 -1.09 19.54 14.78
N GLY A 534 -0.08 20.40 14.63
CA GLY A 534 0.95 20.63 15.64
C GLY A 534 1.91 19.46 15.83
N VAL A 535 1.97 18.51 14.88
CA VAL A 535 2.89 17.36 14.90
C VAL A 535 4.11 17.57 14.01
N ALA A 536 4.23 18.74 13.36
CA ALA A 536 5.39 19.17 12.60
C ALA A 536 5.62 20.68 12.83
N VAL A 537 6.87 21.14 12.61
CA VAL A 537 7.20 22.56 12.69
C VAL A 537 6.52 23.32 11.55
N VAL A 538 5.82 24.41 11.87
CA VAL A 538 5.19 25.27 10.86
C VAL A 538 6.27 25.97 10.03
N THR A 539 6.23 25.80 8.72
CA THR A 539 7.13 26.44 7.75
C THR A 539 6.33 27.13 6.65
N SER A 540 6.99 27.91 5.80
CA SER A 540 6.34 28.38 4.57
C SER A 540 6.10 27.21 3.61
N GLU A 541 5.17 27.40 2.67
CA GLU A 541 4.89 26.44 1.59
C GLU A 541 6.11 26.19 0.71
N ASP A 542 6.90 27.23 0.41
CA ASP A 542 8.15 27.11 -0.35
C ASP A 542 9.17 26.21 0.34
N VAL A 543 9.31 26.35 1.67
CA VAL A 543 10.24 25.53 2.46
C VAL A 543 9.79 24.07 2.48
N LEU A 544 8.48 23.82 2.64
CA LEU A 544 7.95 22.46 2.59
C LEU A 544 8.10 21.85 1.19
N SER A 545 7.85 22.61 0.13
CA SER A 545 8.03 22.17 -1.26
C SER A 545 9.47 21.82 -1.56
N LEU A 546 10.42 22.65 -1.10
CA LEU A 546 11.84 22.34 -1.20
C LEU A 546 12.19 21.08 -0.42
N ALA A 547 11.65 20.88 0.79
CA ALA A 547 11.87 19.68 1.58
C ALA A 547 11.32 18.40 0.91
N VAL A 548 10.13 18.47 0.31
CA VAL A 548 9.55 17.36 -0.48
C VAL A 548 10.45 17.03 -1.66
N ASN A 549 10.88 18.03 -2.42
CA ASN A 549 11.76 17.83 -3.57
C ASN A 549 13.14 17.27 -3.17
N ASN A 550 13.73 17.76 -2.08
CA ASN A 550 15.03 17.29 -1.57
C ASN A 550 14.97 15.86 -1.01
N ASN A 551 13.82 15.41 -0.53
CA ASN A 551 13.63 14.02 -0.11
C ASN A 551 13.18 13.11 -1.27
N PHE A 552 12.91 13.65 -2.46
CA PHE A 552 12.53 12.87 -3.65
C PHE A 552 13.78 12.41 -4.42
N TRP A 553 14.20 11.19 -4.12
CA TRP A 553 15.31 10.49 -4.74
C TRP A 553 15.00 10.08 -6.17
N LEU A 554 16.02 10.17 -7.04
CA LEU A 554 15.98 9.71 -8.42
C LEU A 554 17.00 8.59 -8.65
N PRO A 555 16.68 7.58 -9.47
CA PRO A 555 17.55 6.44 -9.73
C PRO A 555 18.69 6.78 -10.70
N GLN A 556 19.66 7.53 -10.19
CA GLN A 556 20.84 7.98 -10.93
C GLN A 556 22.11 7.57 -10.19
N TYR A 557 23.13 7.14 -10.94
CA TYR A 557 24.45 6.92 -10.36
C TYR A 557 25.06 8.24 -9.92
N ARG A 558 25.62 8.23 -8.71
CA ARG A 558 26.38 9.37 -8.17
C ARG A 558 27.86 9.20 -8.45
N HIS A 559 28.58 10.29 -8.62
CA HIS A 559 30.04 10.25 -8.66
C HIS A 559 30.59 9.82 -7.30
N TYR A 560 31.58 8.93 -7.27
CA TYR A 560 32.23 8.53 -6.01
C TYR A 560 33.65 9.08 -5.93
N ARG A 561 34.14 9.30 -4.71
CA ARG A 561 35.55 9.56 -4.43
C ARG A 561 36.00 8.64 -3.30
N ARG A 562 37.19 8.09 -3.44
CA ARG A 562 37.72 7.16 -2.45
C ARG A 562 38.20 7.91 -1.20
N THR A 563 37.87 7.39 -0.02
CA THR A 563 38.44 7.81 1.26
C THR A 563 39.14 6.66 1.96
N SER A 564 39.98 6.97 2.94
CA SER A 564 40.39 5.98 3.93
C SER A 564 39.20 5.55 4.78
N ILE A 565 39.29 4.32 5.31
CA ILE A 565 38.41 3.80 6.37
C ILE A 565 38.66 4.58 7.65
#